data_AF-A0A644W7Z5-F1
#
_entry.id   AF-A0A644W7Z5-F1
#
_cell.length_a   1.000
_cell.length_b   1.000
_cell.length_c   1.000
_cell.angle_alpha   90.00
_cell.angle_beta   90.00
_cell.angle_gamma   90.00
#
_symmetry.space_group_name_H-M   'P 1'
#
loop_
_entity.id
_entity.type
_entity.pdbx_description
1 polymer ?
#
loop_
_entity_poly.entity_id
_entity_poly.type
_entity_poly.pdbx_seq_one_letter_code
_entity_poly.pdbx_strand_id
1 'polypeptide(L)'
;MNKEIDSHMRIEEETTIMMEVQEMAWYKELKAEETPGGNLRFYRRLAHMNQTELGSKLGISKQFVSNMENGIKPISRAMALKLGSLFDVPAGRFI
;
A
#
# COMPACT_ATOMS: atom_id res chain seq x y z
N MET A 1 -32.31 -43.42 -37.08
CA MET A 1 -30.83 -43.41 -37.20
C MET A 1 -30.36 -41.99 -36.96
N ASN A 2 -29.34 -41.82 -36.10
CA ASN A 2 -28.62 -40.58 -35.76
C ASN A 2 -29.32 -39.68 -34.74
N LYS A 3 -28.67 -39.18 -33.68
CA LYS A 3 -27.25 -39.15 -33.30
C LYS A 3 -27.19 -39.14 -31.77
N GLU A 4 -26.42 -40.05 -31.17
CA GLU A 4 -25.96 -39.91 -29.80
C GLU A 4 -25.14 -38.62 -29.72
N ILE A 5 -25.59 -37.67 -28.90
CA ILE A 5 -24.76 -36.50 -28.55
C ILE A 5 -23.97 -36.92 -27.32
N ASP A 6 -22.67 -37.03 -27.58
CA ASP A 6 -21.58 -37.36 -26.70
C ASP A 6 -21.77 -36.85 -25.26
N SER A 7 -21.81 -37.82 -24.35
CA SER A 7 -21.63 -37.64 -22.93
C SER A 7 -20.29 -36.95 -22.65
N HIS A 8 -20.24 -36.12 -21.60
CA HIS A 8 -19.03 -35.58 -20.94
C HIS A 8 -18.59 -34.13 -21.25
N MET A 9 -19.53 -33.19 -21.46
CA MET A 9 -19.23 -31.79 -21.14
C MET A 9 -19.86 -31.42 -19.80
N ARG A 10 -19.08 -31.51 -18.72
CA ARG A 10 -19.44 -30.90 -17.43
C ARG A 10 -18.94 -29.46 -17.45
N ILE A 11 -19.85 -28.51 -17.59
CA ILE A 11 -19.56 -27.12 -17.26
C ILE A 11 -19.58 -27.06 -15.74
N GLU A 12 -18.40 -27.03 -15.13
CA GLU A 12 -18.30 -26.66 -13.72
C GLU A 12 -18.56 -25.16 -13.64
N GLU A 13 -19.69 -24.78 -13.04
CA GLU A 13 -19.95 -23.39 -12.70
C GLU A 13 -18.90 -22.98 -11.67
N GLU A 14 -17.83 -22.34 -12.15
CA GLU A 14 -16.83 -21.75 -11.28
C GLU A 14 -17.53 -20.64 -10.49
N THR A 15 -17.78 -20.91 -9.21
CA THR A 15 -18.40 -19.94 -8.31
C THR A 15 -17.50 -18.72 -8.24
N THR A 16 -17.84 -17.68 -9.01
CA THR A 16 -17.09 -16.43 -9.01
C THR A 16 -17.37 -15.74 -7.69
N ILE A 17 -16.44 -15.83 -6.75
CA ILE A 17 -16.50 -15.10 -5.48
C ILE A 17 -16.27 -13.63 -5.82
N MET A 18 -17.36 -12.84 -5.87
CA MET A 18 -17.28 -11.40 -6.03
C MET A 18 -16.75 -10.80 -4.73
N MET A 19 -15.52 -10.29 -4.77
CA MET A 19 -14.91 -9.55 -3.66
C MET A 19 -15.09 -8.05 -3.91
N GLU A 20 -15.37 -7.28 -2.85
CA GLU A 20 -15.37 -5.83 -2.94
C GLU A 20 -13.98 -5.34 -3.37
N VAL A 21 -13.94 -4.46 -4.38
CA VAL A 21 -12.70 -3.89 -4.93
C VAL A 21 -11.86 -3.23 -3.81
N GLN A 22 -12.52 -2.70 -2.78
CA GLN A 22 -11.88 -2.07 -1.62
C GLN A 22 -11.04 -3.04 -0.78
N GLU A 23 -11.41 -4.32 -0.79
CA GLU A 23 -10.73 -5.37 -0.03
C GLU A 23 -9.51 -5.94 -0.74
N MET A 24 -9.39 -5.69 -2.06
CA MET A 24 -8.30 -6.20 -2.89
C MET A 24 -6.95 -5.57 -2.50
N ALA A 25 -5.92 -6.40 -2.44
CA ALA A 25 -4.57 -5.99 -2.04
C ALA A 25 -4.03 -4.84 -2.90
N TRP A 26 -4.20 -4.93 -4.23
CA TRP A 26 -3.76 -3.90 -5.16
C TRP A 26 -4.48 -2.57 -4.95
N TYR A 27 -5.76 -2.57 -4.57
CA TYR A 27 -6.53 -1.34 -4.32
C TYR A 27 -6.10 -0.68 -3.01
N LYS A 28 -5.82 -1.47 -1.97
CA LYS A 28 -5.28 -0.98 -0.70
C LYS A 28 -3.88 -0.39 -0.86
N GLU A 29 -3.07 -0.98 -1.74
CA GLU A 29 -1.76 -0.45 -2.14
C GLU A 29 -1.93 0.89 -2.88
N LEU A 30 -2.83 0.96 -3.86
CA LEU A 30 -3.14 2.20 -4.59
C LEU A 30 -3.70 3.31 -3.69
N LYS A 31 -4.59 2.98 -2.75
CA LYS A 31 -5.14 3.94 -1.77
C LYS A 31 -4.12 4.42 -0.77
N ALA A 32 -3.10 3.62 -0.43
CA ALA A 32 -1.99 4.10 0.38
C ALA A 32 -1.21 5.21 -0.34
N GLU A 33 -1.21 5.26 -1.67
CA GLU A 33 -0.58 6.34 -2.43
C GLU A 33 -1.33 7.68 -2.36
N GLU A 34 -2.58 7.69 -1.87
CA GLU A 34 -3.43 8.90 -1.83
C GLU A 34 -3.22 9.78 -0.59
N THR A 35 -2.55 9.30 0.46
CA THR A 35 -2.33 10.09 1.68
C THR A 35 -0.84 10.30 1.96
N PRO A 36 -0.43 11.44 2.56
CA PRO A 36 0.96 11.64 2.98
C PRO A 36 1.51 10.51 3.86
N GLY A 37 0.69 9.98 4.78
CA GLY A 37 1.06 8.88 5.66
C GLY A 37 1.19 7.53 4.94
N GLY A 38 0.31 7.26 3.98
CA GLY A 38 0.41 6.07 3.15
C GLY A 38 1.61 6.13 2.19
N ASN A 39 1.91 7.29 1.61
CA ASN A 39 3.12 7.52 0.81
C ASN A 39 4.39 7.28 1.64
N LEU A 40 4.43 7.77 2.89
CA LEU A 40 5.52 7.46 3.82
C LEU A 40 5.71 5.95 4.01
N ARG A 41 4.62 5.23 4.26
CA ARG A 41 4.65 3.76 4.43
C ARG A 41 5.14 3.06 3.16
N PHE A 42 4.67 3.49 2.00
CA PHE A 42 5.05 2.95 0.70
C PHE A 42 6.56 3.08 0.49
N TYR A 43 7.11 4.30 0.54
CA TYR A 43 8.55 4.52 0.31
C TYR A 43 9.43 3.84 1.36
N ARG A 44 8.98 3.79 2.63
CA ARG A 44 9.69 3.02 3.66
C ARG A 44 9.80 1.54 3.29
N ARG A 45 8.70 0.92 2.84
CA ARG A 45 8.67 -0.49 2.44
C ARG A 45 9.48 -0.74 1.17
N LEU A 46 9.40 0.18 0.19
CA LEU A 46 10.21 0.15 -1.02
C LEU A 46 11.71 0.17 -0.71
N ALA A 47 12.11 0.94 0.31
CA ALA A 47 13.48 0.97 0.83
C ALA A 47 13.80 -0.19 1.80
N HIS A 48 12.94 -1.20 1.91
CA HIS A 48 13.09 -2.38 2.77
C HIS A 48 13.32 -2.07 4.26
N MET A 49 12.78 -0.96 4.76
CA MET A 49 12.91 -0.56 6.16
C MET A 49 11.67 -0.90 6.98
N ASN A 50 11.85 -1.29 8.24
CA ASN A 50 10.81 -1.25 9.26
C ASN A 50 10.68 0.14 9.89
N GLN A 51 9.63 0.37 10.70
CA GLN A 51 9.36 1.70 11.28
C GLN A 51 10.44 2.15 12.28
N THR A 52 11.11 1.22 12.97
CA THR A 52 12.21 1.53 13.88
C THR A 52 13.43 2.02 13.11
N GLU A 53 13.79 1.36 12.02
CA GLU A 53 14.94 1.72 11.17
C GLU A 53 14.76 3.10 10.53
N LEU A 54 13.56 3.39 10.02
CA LEU A 54 13.24 4.73 9.52
C LEU A 54 13.32 5.78 10.63
N GLY A 55 12.81 5.45 11.83
CA GLY A 55 12.90 6.32 13.00
C GLY A 55 14.35 6.66 13.34
N SER A 56 15.22 5.64 13.40
CA SER A 56 16.65 5.81 13.64
C SER A 56 17.33 6.70 12.60
N LYS A 57 17.03 6.51 11.31
CA LYS A 57 17.57 7.38 10.23
C LYS A 57 17.12 8.83 10.34
N LEU A 58 15.92 9.07 10.84
CA LEU A 58 15.34 10.41 10.97
C LEU A 58 15.61 11.05 12.35
N GLY A 59 16.21 10.31 13.29
CA GLY A 59 16.41 10.75 14.67
C GLY A 59 15.11 10.88 15.47
N ILE A 60 14.12 10.04 15.20
CA ILE A 60 12.79 10.04 15.85
C ILE A 60 12.41 8.63 16.32
N SER A 61 11.40 8.52 17.18
CA SER A 61 10.95 7.22 17.67
C SER A 61 10.15 6.44 16.61
N LYS A 62 10.14 5.11 16.72
CA LYS A 62 9.25 4.22 15.96
C LYS A 62 7.78 4.65 16.06
N GLN A 63 7.35 5.09 17.25
CA GLN A 63 5.97 5.54 17.47
C GLN A 63 5.66 6.81 16.68
N PHE A 64 6.62 7.73 16.56
CA PHE A 64 6.44 8.94 15.74
C PHE A 64 6.22 8.59 14.27
N VAL A 65 7.02 7.65 13.72
CA VAL A 65 6.84 7.12 12.36
C VAL A 65 5.45 6.49 12.21
N SER A 66 5.06 5.62 13.15
CA SER A 66 3.74 4.99 13.15
C SER A 66 2.61 6.01 13.17
N ASN A 67 2.72 7.08 13.96
CA ASN A 67 1.71 8.12 14.04
C ASN A 67 1.60 8.90 12.72
N MET A 68 2.73 9.14 12.02
CA MET A 68 2.70 9.75 10.69
C MET A 68 2.07 8.84 9.64
N GLU A 69 2.43 7.56 9.63
CA GLU A 69 1.89 6.60 8.65
C GLU A 69 0.40 6.33 8.80
N ASN A 70 -0.15 6.49 10.00
CA ASN A 70 -1.58 6.31 10.27
C ASN A 70 -2.35 7.64 10.30
N GLY A 71 -1.72 8.76 9.93
CA GLY A 71 -2.37 10.08 9.91
C GLY A 71 -2.71 10.68 11.28
N ILE A 72 -2.37 10.00 12.38
CA ILE A 72 -2.54 10.50 13.76
C ILE A 72 -1.72 11.77 13.96
N LYS A 73 -0.53 11.82 13.37
CA LYS A 73 0.32 13.00 13.35
C LYS A 73 0.53 13.47 11.90
N PRO A 74 0.25 14.74 11.57
CA PRO A 74 0.54 15.25 10.24
C PRO A 74 2.05 15.27 9.99
N ILE A 75 2.44 15.06 8.73
CA ILE A 75 3.83 15.23 8.29
C ILE A 75 4.06 16.73 8.11
N SER A 76 4.97 17.31 8.89
CA SER A 76 5.32 18.73 8.74
C SER A 76 6.11 18.96 7.45
N ARG A 77 6.09 20.19 6.92
CA ARG A 77 6.91 20.57 5.75
C ARG A 77 8.40 20.25 5.94
N ALA A 78 8.94 20.47 7.14
CA ALA A 78 10.33 20.16 7.45
C ALA A 78 10.60 18.64 7.40
N MET A 79 9.66 17.82 7.89
CA MET A 79 9.77 16.37 7.80
C MET A 79 9.62 15.90 6.34
N ALA A 80 8.69 16.46 5.58
CA ALA A 80 8.52 16.15 4.17
C ALA A 80 9.80 16.41 3.34
N LEU A 81 10.53 17.48 3.63
CA LEU A 81 11.83 17.75 3.00
C LEU A 81 12.89 16.70 3.37
N LYS A 82 12.95 16.29 4.64
CA LYS A 82 13.84 15.20 5.10
C LYS A 82 13.50 13.88 4.41
N LEU A 83 12.22 13.54 4.33
CA LEU A 83 11.74 12.32 3.69
C LEU A 83 12.01 12.34 2.18
N GLY A 84 11.75 13.46 1.51
CA GLY A 84 12.05 13.62 0.09
C GLY A 84 13.55 13.46 -0.20
N SER A 85 14.40 14.03 0.64
CA SER A 85 15.86 13.86 0.52
C SER A 85 16.31 12.42 0.81
N LEU A 86 15.68 11.75 1.79
CA LEU A 86 16.02 10.39 2.18
C LEU A 86 15.64 9.35 1.11
N PHE A 87 14.50 9.55 0.46
CA PHE A 87 13.96 8.62 -0.55
C PHE A 87 14.24 9.03 -1.99
N ASP A 88 14.93 10.16 -2.21
CA ASP A 88 15.18 10.75 -3.52
C ASP A 88 13.90 10.99 -4.34
N VAL A 89 12.90 11.60 -3.69
CA VAL A 89 11.60 11.93 -4.31
C VAL A 89 11.13 13.34 -3.92
N PRO A 90 10.22 13.96 -4.70
CA PRO A 90 9.68 15.27 -4.35
C PRO A 90 8.99 15.27 -2.98
N ALA A 91 9.29 16.26 -2.14
CA ALA A 91 8.70 16.41 -0.81
C ALA A 91 7.16 16.51 -0.83
N GLY A 92 6.57 16.96 -1.94
CA GLY A 92 5.13 17.03 -2.15
C GLY A 92 4.41 15.67 -2.11
N ARG A 93 5.14 14.54 -2.17
CA ARG A 93 4.56 13.21 -1.91
C ARG A 93 4.09 13.03 -0.46
N PHE A 94 4.56 13.88 0.45
CA PHE A 94 4.31 13.79 1.89
C PHE A 94 3.54 15.00 2.45
N ILE A 95 2.82 15.76 1.62
CA ILE A 95 2.04 16.95 2.01
C ILE A 95 0.66 16.89 1.37
#